data_AF-A0A3R8RW62-F1
#
_entry.id   AF-A0A3R8RW62-F1
#
_cell.length_a   1.000
_cell.length_b   1.000
_cell.length_c   1.000
_cell.angle_alpha   90.00
_cell.angle_beta   90.00
_cell.angle_gamma   90.00
#
_symmetry.space_group_name_H-M   'P 1'
#
loop_
_entity.id
_entity.type
_entity.pdbx_description
1 polymer ?
#
loop_
_entity_poly.entity_id
_entity_poly.type
_entity_poly.pdbx_seq_one_letter_code
_entity_poly.pdbx_strand_id
1 'polypeptide(L)' 'AVNPAIDESAVQGIVDQLAGMRMTRRNPTLAEVAATAVFLASDHAGGITGTFVNATGGMVAG' A
#
# COMPACT_ATOMS: atom_id res chain seq x y z
N ALA A 1 -13.53 15.32 2.81
CA ALA A 1 -14.14 15.10 4.14
C ALA A 1 -14.25 13.60 4.36
N VAL A 2 -13.95 13.11 5.57
CA VAL A 2 -14.19 11.70 5.93
C VAL A 2 -15.70 11.51 6.08
N ASN A 3 -16.25 10.41 5.55
CA ASN A 3 -17.66 10.09 5.71
C ASN A 3 -17.93 9.76 7.20
N PRO A 4 -18.73 10.56 7.93
CA PRO A 4 -18.99 10.31 9.35
C PRO A 4 -19.80 9.04 9.61
N ALA A 5 -20.39 8.43 8.57
CA ALA A 5 -21.08 7.15 8.67
C ALA A 5 -20.13 5.93 8.66
N ILE A 6 -18.83 6.12 8.43
CA ILE A 6 -17.85 5.03 8.53
C ILE A 6 -17.25 5.06 9.93
N ASP A 7 -17.66 4.09 10.75
CA ASP A 7 -17.09 3.84 12.07
C ASP A 7 -15.86 2.91 12.01
N GLU A 8 -15.20 2.72 13.15
CA GLU A 8 -13.98 1.90 13.25
C GLU A 8 -14.22 0.44 12.82
N SER A 9 -15.41 -0.12 13.10
CA SER A 9 -15.72 -1.50 12.72
C SER A 9 -15.84 -1.65 11.21
N ALA A 10 -16.43 -0.66 10.54
CA ALA A 10 -16.49 -0.58 9.09
C ALA A 10 -15.09 -0.41 8.49
N VAL A 11 -14.22 0.41 9.12
CA VAL A 11 -12.81 0.54 8.70
C VAL A 11 -12.11 -0.81 8.78
N GLN A 12 -12.24 -1.56 9.88
CA GLN A 12 -11.59 -2.86 9.99
C GLN A 12 -12.12 -3.90 9.01
N GLY A 13 -13.43 -3.93 8.77
CA GLY A 13 -14.01 -4.80 7.74
C GLY A 13 -13.40 -4.54 6.36
N ILE A 14 -13.17 -3.27 6.00
CA ILE A 14 -12.48 -2.89 4.76
C ILE A 14 -11.02 -3.36 4.79
N VAL A 15 -10.29 -3.12 5.87
CA VAL A 15 -8.89 -3.51 6.01
C VAL A 15 -8.73 -5.02 5.85
N ASP A 16 -9.56 -5.81 6.52
CA ASP A 16 -9.53 -7.28 6.44
C ASP A 16 -9.86 -7.79 5.04
N GLN A 17 -10.89 -7.22 4.40
CA GLN A 17 -11.24 -7.57 3.03
C GLN A 17 -10.07 -7.28 2.05
N LEU A 18 -9.41 -6.13 2.21
CA LEU A 18 -8.25 -5.78 1.39
C LEU A 18 -7.08 -6.74 1.59
N ALA A 19 -6.87 -7.28 2.79
CA ALA A 19 -5.82 -8.30 3.01
C ALA A 19 -6.07 -9.56 2.17
N GLY A 20 -7.33 -10.00 2.08
CA GLY A 20 -7.72 -11.18 1.28
C GLY A 20 -7.57 -11.00 -0.23
N MET A 21 -7.64 -9.77 -0.73
CA MET A 21 -7.50 -9.45 -2.16
C MET A 21 -6.04 -9.38 -2.64
N ARG A 22 -5.07 -9.32 -1.71
CA ARG A 22 -3.65 -9.19 -2.02
C ARG A 22 -3.00 -10.56 -2.22
N MET A 23 -2.02 -10.65 -3.13
CA MET A 23 -1.25 -11.88 -3.33
C MET A 23 -0.50 -12.32 -2.07
N THR A 24 -0.03 -11.37 -1.27
CA THR A 24 0.65 -11.61 0.00
C THR A 24 -0.28 -12.04 1.14
N ARG A 25 -1.61 -12.00 0.92
CA ARG A 25 -2.65 -12.28 1.93
C ARG A 25 -2.54 -11.43 3.21
N ARG A 26 -1.93 -10.25 3.11
CA ARG A 26 -1.79 -9.28 4.21
C ARG A 26 -1.70 -7.87 3.67
N ASN A 27 -2.16 -6.90 4.45
CA ASN A 27 -1.98 -5.50 4.10
C ASN A 27 -0.50 -5.08 4.22
N PRO A 28 0.00 -4.25 3.30
CA PRO A 28 1.26 -3.55 3.49
C PRO A 28 1.16 -2.65 4.72
N THR A 29 2.22 -2.64 5.51
CA THR A 29 2.35 -1.73 6.65
C THR A 29 2.84 -0.36 6.19
N LEU A 30 2.59 0.67 7.00
CA LEU A 30 3.14 2.00 6.74
C LEU A 30 4.67 1.97 6.65
N ALA A 31 5.32 1.15 7.48
CA ALA A 31 6.78 0.99 7.46
C ALA A 31 7.29 0.42 6.14
N GLU A 32 6.60 -0.56 5.53
CA GLU A 32 6.98 -1.12 4.23
C GLU A 32 6.82 -0.11 3.09
N VAL A 33 5.73 0.67 3.11
CA VAL A 33 5.52 1.75 2.14
C VAL A 33 6.57 2.84 2.29
N ALA A 34 6.87 3.26 3.52
CA ALA A 34 7.90 4.25 3.81
C ALA A 34 9.29 3.74 3.40
N ALA A 35 9.63 2.49 3.68
CA ALA A 35 10.90 1.90 3.28
C ALA A 35 11.05 1.87 1.74
N THR A 36 9.97 1.58 1.02
CA THR A 36 9.95 1.64 -0.45
C THR A 36 10.19 3.07 -0.95
N ALA A 37 9.53 4.07 -0.33
CA ALA A 37 9.74 5.48 -0.67
C ALA A 37 11.19 5.94 -0.37
N VAL A 38 11.76 5.53 0.76
CA VAL A 38 13.15 5.83 1.13
C VAL A 38 14.13 5.22 0.13
N PHE A 39 13.91 3.97 -0.30
CA PHE A 39 14.72 3.36 -1.36
C PHE A 39 14.66 4.17 -2.66
N LEU A 40 13.45 4.53 -3.11
CA LEU A 40 13.26 5.30 -4.34
C LEU A 40 13.86 6.71 -4.28
N ALA A 41 13.89 7.33 -3.10
CA ALA A 41 14.50 8.63 -2.89
C ALA A 41 16.04 8.57 -2.75
N SER A 42 16.63 7.39 -2.65
CA SER A 42 18.07 7.20 -2.47
C SER A 42 18.82 7.07 -3.79
N ASP A 43 20.13 7.26 -3.77
CA ASP A 43 21.02 7.08 -4.93
C ASP A 43 20.97 5.65 -5.51
N HIS A 44 20.58 4.65 -4.71
CA HIS A 44 20.45 3.26 -5.16
C HIS A 44 19.38 3.09 -6.24
N ALA A 45 18.38 3.98 -6.29
CA ALA A 45 17.31 3.96 -7.27
C ALA A 45 17.55 4.92 -8.45
N GLY A 46 18.77 5.44 -8.64
CA GLY A 46 19.07 6.50 -9.61
C GLY A 46 18.72 6.20 -11.08
N GLY A 47 18.51 4.93 -11.44
CA GLY A 47 18.02 4.52 -12.78
C GLY A 47 16.49 4.43 -12.91
N ILE A 48 15.72 4.72 -11.87
CA ILE A 48 14.26 4.56 -11.83
C ILE A 48 13.61 5.94 -11.87
N THR A 49 12.84 6.23 -12.93
CA THR A 49 12.14 7.51 -13.08
C THR A 49 10.86 7.37 -13.92
N GLY A 50 9.96 8.34 -13.81
CA GLY A 50 8.76 8.45 -14.66
C GLY A 50 7.78 7.29 -14.55
N THR A 51 7.82 6.52 -13.45
CA THR A 51 7.03 5.30 -13.28
C THR A 51 6.26 5.27 -11.96
N PHE A 52 5.22 4.46 -11.91
CA PHE A 52 4.49 4.12 -10.70
C PHE A 52 5.06 2.83 -10.11
N VAL A 53 5.48 2.86 -8.84
CA VAL A 53 5.93 1.68 -8.11
C VAL A 53 4.79 1.10 -7.30
N ASN A 54 4.47 -0.16 -7.54
CA ASN A 54 3.37 -0.85 -6.87
C ASN A 54 3.79 -1.35 -5.48
N ALA A 55 3.30 -0.68 -4.43
CA ALA A 55 3.47 -1.07 -3.03
C ALA A 55 2.19 -1.70 -2.42
N THR A 56 1.33 -2.31 -3.24
CA THR A 56 0.00 -2.78 -2.81
C THR A 56 -0.02 -4.24 -2.31
N GLY A 57 1.11 -4.94 -2.26
CA GLY A 57 1.12 -6.38 -1.98
C GLY A 57 0.51 -7.23 -3.10
N GLY A 58 0.56 -6.74 -4.34
CA GLY A 58 0.10 -7.45 -5.54
C GLY A 58 -1.42 -7.37 -5.78
N MET A 59 -2.10 -6.36 -5.25
CA MET A 59 -3.54 -6.16 -5.51
C MET A 59 -3.80 -5.62 -6.92
N VAL A 60 -2.93 -4.71 -7.38
CA VAL A 60 -2.99 -4.16 -8.73
C VAL A 60 -2.04 -4.95 -9.63
N ALA A 61 -2.53 -5.47 -10.76
CA ALA A 61 -1.68 -6.05 -11.79
C ALA A 61 -0.99 -4.93 -12.57
N GLY A 62 0.31 -5.10 -12.84
CA GLY A 62 1.12 -4.19 -13.66
C GLY A 62 0.97 -4.46 -15.16
#